data_AF-A0A1I1N7H4-F1
#
_entry.id   AF-A0A1I1N7H4-F1
#
_cell.length_a   1.000
_cell.length_b   1.000
_cell.length_c   1.000
_cell.angle_alpha   90.00
_cell.angle_beta   90.00
_cell.angle_gamma   90.00
#
_symmetry.space_group_name_H-M   'P 1'
#
loop_
_entity.id
_entity.type
_entity.pdbx_description
1 polymer ?
#
loop_
_entity_poly.entity_id
_entity_poly.type
_entity_poly.pdbx_seq_one_letter_code
_entity_poly.pdbx_strand_id
1 'polypeptide(L)'
;MYFLCDDIDRIARDIVVHMQIKQELERLGLSFVTVKMTFENTATGRFSEGIMALQAEFFRRQNAERVFSRQHARLMDGYWPWFPPLGYQQVKSAHG
;
A
#
# COMPACT_ATOMS: atom_id res chain seq x y z
N MET A 1 14.91 10.90 22.66
CA MET A 1 15.29 9.59 22.10
C MET A 1 14.52 9.42 20.80
N TYR A 2 15.14 8.92 19.73
CA TYR A 2 14.55 8.89 18.39
C TYR A 2 14.51 7.47 17.84
N PHE A 3 13.42 7.11 17.17
CA PHE A 3 13.31 5.88 16.41
C PHE A 3 13.50 6.21 14.93
N LEU A 4 14.54 5.64 14.31
CA LEU A 4 14.88 5.89 12.90
C LEU A 4 14.44 4.72 12.02
N CYS A 5 13.71 5.02 10.94
CA CYS A 5 13.35 4.05 9.91
C CYS A 5 13.77 4.55 8.51
N ASP A 6 14.26 3.65 7.67
CA ASP A 6 14.63 3.93 6.28
C ASP A 6 13.40 4.06 5.36
N ASP A 7 12.43 3.15 5.50
CA ASP A 7 11.22 3.16 4.68
C ASP A 7 9.97 2.80 5.48
N ILE A 8 9.01 3.73 5.51
CA ILE A 8 7.75 3.58 6.23
C ILE A 8 6.94 2.39 5.71
N ASP A 9 7.06 2.12 4.41
CA ASP A 9 6.38 1.02 3.71
C ASP A 9 6.82 -0.36 4.22
N ARG A 10 8.02 -0.48 4.81
CA ARG A 10 8.53 -1.74 5.37
C ARG A 10 7.98 -2.08 6.74
N ILE A 11 7.63 -1.06 7.54
CA ILE A 11 7.12 -1.24 8.91
C ILE A 11 5.58 -1.26 8.92
N ALA A 12 4.95 -0.47 8.06
CA ALA A 12 3.51 -0.29 8.05
C ALA A 12 2.95 -0.56 6.66
N ARG A 13 2.70 -1.85 6.36
CA ARG A 13 2.00 -2.29 5.15
C ARG A 13 0.58 -1.68 5.04
N ASP A 14 0.05 -1.20 6.17
CA ASP A 14 -1.17 -0.41 6.26
C ASP A 14 -0.96 0.86 7.10
N ILE A 15 -1.65 1.93 6.73
CA ILE A 15 -1.60 3.23 7.40
C ILE A 15 -2.16 3.16 8.82
N VAL A 16 -3.11 2.25 9.07
CA VAL A 16 -3.64 1.98 10.40
C VAL A 16 -2.54 1.48 11.34
N VAL A 17 -1.71 0.56 10.85
CA VAL A 17 -0.56 0.02 11.60
C VAL A 17 0.46 1.13 11.86
N HIS A 18 0.67 2.03 10.89
CA HIS A 18 1.55 3.19 11.08
C HIS A 18 1.09 4.07 12.25
N MET A 19 -0.19 4.43 12.28
CA MET A 19 -0.77 5.26 13.35
C MET A 19 -0.67 4.58 14.72
N GLN A 20 -0.88 3.26 14.80
CA GLN A 20 -0.75 2.50 16.04
C GLN A 20 0.69 2.48 16.56
N ILE A 21 1.66 2.23 15.68
CA ILE A 21 3.09 2.23 16.05
C ILE A 21 3.51 3.63 16.53
N LYS A 22 3.06 4.68 15.85
CA LYS A 22 3.32 6.06 16.24
C LYS A 22 2.75 6.37 17.64
N GLN A 23 1.50 5.98 17.92
CA GLN A 23 0.89 6.18 19.23
C GLN A 23 1.66 5.48 20.36
N GLU A 24 2.11 4.23 20.14
CA GLU A 24 2.92 3.51 21.14
C GLU A 24 4.30 4.15 21.34
N LEU A 25 4.92 4.66 20.28
CA LEU A 25 6.20 5.36 20.36
C LEU A 25 6.05 6.71 21.10
N GLU A 26 4.98 7.46 20.83
CA GLU A 26 4.67 8.69 21.55
C GLU A 26 4.42 8.43 23.04
N ARG A 27 3.73 7.33 23.38
CA ARG A 27 3.52 6.89 24.77
C ARG A 27 4.83 6.60 25.50
N LEU A 28 5.85 6.15 24.77
CA LEU A 28 7.21 5.90 25.28
C LEU A 28 8.11 7.16 25.27
N GLY A 29 7.59 8.32 24.85
CA GLY A 29 8.37 9.56 24.73
C GLY A 29 9.38 9.54 23.57
N LEU A 30 9.16 8.68 22.58
CA LEU A 30 10.00 8.52 21.39
C LEU A 30 9.42 9.31 20.22
N SER A 31 10.27 10.09 19.56
CA SER A 31 9.90 10.72 18.30
C SER A 31 10.26 9.81 17.13
N PHE A 32 9.28 9.57 16.25
CA PHE A 32 9.45 8.77 15.04
C PHE A 32 10.01 9.63 13.90
N VAL A 33 11.16 9.24 13.35
CA VAL A 33 11.85 9.97 12.28
C VAL A 33 12.12 9.01 11.13
N THR A 34 11.70 9.39 9.91
CA THR A 34 11.95 8.60 8.70
C THR A 34 12.84 9.41 7.76
N VAL A 35 13.75 8.74 7.03
CA VAL A 35 14.68 9.39 6.08
C VAL A 35 13.93 10.20 5.01
N LYS A 36 12.75 9.73 4.60
CA LYS A 36 11.92 10.35 3.55
C LYS A 36 10.99 11.47 4.06
N MET A 37 10.64 11.47 5.35
CA MET A 37 9.63 12.38 5.89
C MET A 37 9.85 12.69 7.37
N THR A 38 9.83 13.99 7.69
CA THR A 38 9.80 14.47 9.06
C THR A 38 8.36 14.60 9.51
N PHE A 39 7.94 13.80 10.49
CA PHE A 39 6.62 13.94 11.10
C PHE A 39 6.67 15.04 12.15
N GLU A 40 6.25 16.24 11.78
CA GLU A 40 6.07 17.31 12.74
C GLU A 40 4.82 17.05 13.59
N ASN A 41 4.94 17.15 14.92
CA ASN A 41 3.81 17.08 15.85
C ASN A 41 2.95 18.37 15.88
N THR A 42 2.97 19.13 14.80
CA THR A 42 2.15 20.32 14.58
C THR A 42 0.77 19.94 14.02
N ALA A 43 -0.23 20.81 14.17
CA ALA A 43 -1.55 20.59 13.58
C ALA A 43 -1.46 20.42 12.05
N THR A 44 -0.58 21.18 11.40
CA THR A 44 -0.29 21.08 9.96
C THR A 44 0.31 19.73 9.59
N GLY A 45 1.26 19.22 10.38
CA GLY A 45 1.88 17.91 10.16
C GLY A 45 0.88 16.75 10.27
N ARG A 46 -0.04 16.81 11.24
CA ARG A 46 -1.12 15.82 11.34
C ARG A 46 -2.10 15.88 10.16
N PHE A 47 -2.40 17.08 9.66
CA PHE A 47 -3.26 17.24 8.50
C PHE A 47 -2.63 16.64 7.23
N SER A 48 -1.35 16.95 6.95
CA SER A 48 -0.66 16.41 5.78
C SER A 48 -0.53 14.89 5.83
N GLU A 49 -0.20 14.34 7.01
CA GLU A 49 -0.18 12.89 7.26
C GLU A 49 -1.54 12.24 6.97
N GLY A 50 -2.64 12.87 7.44
CA GLY A 50 -4.00 12.41 7.15
C GLY A 50 -4.36 12.44 5.66
N ILE A 51 -3.92 13.45 4.91
CA ILE A 51 -4.12 13.50 3.46
C ILE A 51 -3.33 12.41 2.75
N MET A 52 -2.07 12.19 3.15
CA MET A 52 -1.22 11.14 2.55
C MET A 52 -1.77 9.74 2.84
N ALA A 53 -2.31 9.53 4.05
CA ALA A 53 -3.05 8.34 4.43
C ALA A 53 -4.22 8.05 3.48
N LEU A 54 -5.09 9.04 3.28
CA LEU A 54 -6.25 8.94 2.39
C LEU A 54 -5.84 8.71 0.93
N GLN A 55 -4.79 9.38 0.47
CA GLN A 55 -4.25 9.20 -0.87
C GLN A 55 -3.73 7.78 -1.09
N ALA A 56 -2.98 7.23 -0.13
CA ALA A 56 -2.48 5.85 -0.18
C ALA A 56 -3.64 4.83 -0.20
N GLU A 57 -4.67 5.03 0.62
CA GLU A 57 -5.87 4.21 0.62
C GLU A 57 -6.60 4.25 -0.74
N PHE A 58 -6.78 5.45 -1.31
CA PHE A 58 -7.37 5.63 -2.62
C PHE A 58 -6.60 4.87 -3.71
N PHE A 59 -5.27 4.99 -3.77
CA PHE A 59 -4.47 4.26 -4.75
C PHE A 59 -4.55 2.75 -4.59
N ARG A 60 -4.63 2.24 -3.35
CA ARG A 60 -4.84 0.80 -3.10
C ARG A 60 -6.16 0.32 -3.67
N ARG A 61 -7.25 1.05 -3.42
CA ARG A 61 -8.58 0.71 -3.97
C ARG A 61 -8.60 0.78 -5.49
N GLN A 62 -8.08 1.86 -6.07
CA GLN A 62 -7.99 2.02 -7.52
C GLN A 62 -7.17 0.89 -8.16
N ASN A 63 -6.08 0.45 -7.52
CA ASN A 63 -5.29 -0.66 -8.02
C ASN A 63 -6.08 -1.98 -8.00
N ALA A 64 -6.84 -2.24 -6.93
CA ALA A 64 -7.71 -3.41 -6.84
C ALA A 64 -8.79 -3.40 -7.94
N GLU A 65 -9.46 -2.26 -8.14
CA GLU A 65 -10.45 -2.07 -9.22
C GLU A 65 -9.83 -2.30 -10.60
N ARG A 66 -8.62 -1.77 -10.83
CA ARG A 66 -7.89 -1.94 -12.08
C ARG A 66 -7.51 -3.39 -12.33
N VAL A 67 -7.05 -4.11 -11.30
CA VAL A 67 -6.71 -5.54 -11.41
C VAL A 67 -7.95 -6.35 -11.76
N PHE A 68 -9.06 -6.12 -11.07
CA PHE A 68 -10.33 -6.79 -11.35
C PHE A 68 -10.81 -6.50 -12.78
N SER A 69 -10.84 -5.23 -13.18
CA SER A 69 -11.26 -4.82 -14.52
C SER A 69 -10.42 -5.50 -15.62
N ARG A 70 -9.10 -5.58 -15.44
CA ARG A 70 -8.20 -6.25 -16.39
C ARG A 70 -8.41 -7.76 -16.44
N GLN A 71 -8.61 -8.40 -15.29
CA GLN A 71 -8.90 -9.85 -15.24
C GLN A 71 -10.24 -10.16 -15.90
N HIS A 72 -11.26 -9.35 -15.63
CA HIS A 72 -12.58 -9.49 -16.23
C HIS A 72 -12.54 -9.29 -17.76
N ALA A 73 -11.82 -8.28 -18.25
CA ALA A 73 -11.64 -8.08 -19.70
C ALA A 73 -10.98 -9.30 -20.35
N ARG A 74 -9.91 -9.85 -19.75
CA ARG A 74 -9.25 -11.06 -20.26
C ARG A 74 -10.19 -12.27 -20.28
N LEU A 75 -11.05 -12.41 -19.27
CA LEU A 75 -12.04 -13.47 -19.23
C LEU A 75 -13.08 -13.33 -20.36
N MET A 76 -13.55 -12.10 -20.61
CA MET A 76 -14.48 -11.80 -21.71
C MET A 76 -13.87 -12.04 -23.09
N ASP A 77 -12.56 -11.83 -23.22
CA ASP A 77 -11.79 -12.16 -24.42
C ASP A 77 -11.51 -13.67 -24.57
N GLY A 78 -12.04 -14.52 -23.67
CA GLY A 78 -11.91 -15.97 -23.70
C GLY A 78 -10.59 -16.52 -23.11
N TYR A 79 -9.82 -15.69 -22.42
CA TYR A 79 -8.57 -16.10 -21.77
C TYR A 79 -8.78 -16.52 -20.31
N TRP A 80 -7.85 -17.33 -19.79
CA TRP A 80 -7.77 -17.68 -18.38
C TRP A 80 -6.65 -16.86 -17.69
N PRO A 81 -6.98 -15.77 -16.97
CA PRO A 81 -5.98 -14.86 -16.40
C PRO A 81 -5.32 -15.36 -15.09
N TRP A 82 -5.81 -16.45 -14.51
CA TRP A 82 -5.28 -17.03 -13.27
C TRP A 82 -4.29 -18.16 -13.52
N PHE A 83 -3.78 -18.76 -12.45
CA PHE A 83 -2.91 -19.92 -12.54
C PHE A 83 -3.60 -21.06 -13.33
N PRO A 84 -2.91 -21.72 -14.28
CA PRO A 84 -3.52 -22.77 -15.06
C PRO A 84 -3.93 -23.96 -14.16
N PRO A 85 -5.04 -24.65 -14.47
CA PRO A 85 -5.38 -25.90 -13.80
C PRO A 85 -4.25 -26.93 -13.90
N LEU A 86 -4.19 -27.85 -12.94
CA LEU A 86 -3.22 -28.94 -12.95
C LEU A 86 -3.25 -29.70 -14.28
N GLY A 87 -2.07 -29.94 -14.86
CA GLY A 87 -1.93 -30.61 -16.16
C GLY A 87 -2.06 -29.69 -17.38
N TYR A 88 -2.38 -28.41 -17.19
CA TYR A 88 -2.42 -27.41 -18.25
C TYR A 88 -1.27 -26.42 -18.11
N GLN A 89 -0.80 -25.87 -19.22
CA GLN A 89 0.20 -24.82 -19.26
C GLN A 89 -0.38 -23.59 -19.96
N GLN A 90 -0.12 -22.40 -19.41
CA GLN A 90 -0.43 -21.17 -20.12
C GLN A 90 0.51 -21.00 -21.31
N VAL A 91 -0.09 -20.81 -22.49
CA VAL A 91 0.63 -20.50 -23.73
C VAL A 91 0.23 -19.09 -24.15
N LYS A 92 1.20 -18.31 -24.65
CA LYS A 92 0.92 -16.96 -25.15
C LYS A 92 0.03 -17.04 -26.40
N SER A 93 -1.01 -16.23 -26.43
CA SER A 93 -1.86 -16.09 -27.62
C SER A 93 -1.18 -15.19 -28.65
N ALA A 94 -1.46 -15.42 -29.94
CA ALA A 94 -1.02 -14.54 -31.03
C ALA A 94 -1.57 -13.11 -30.89
N HIS A 95 -2.70 -12.96 -30.18
CA HIS A 95 -3.36 -11.67 -29.93
C HIS A 95 -3.07 -11.08 -28.53
N GLY A 96 -2.09 -11.64 -27.79
CA GLY A 96 -1.57 -11.06 -26.54
C GLY A 96 -1.50 -12.01 -25.35
#